data_AF-A0A3S5IV82-F1
#
_entry.id   AF-A0A3S5IV82-F1
#
_cell.length_a   1.000
_cell.length_b   1.000
_cell.length_c   1.000
_cell.angle_alpha   90.00
_cell.angle_beta   90.00
_cell.angle_gamma   90.00
#
_symmetry.space_group_name_H-M   'P 1'
#
loop_
_entity.id
_entity.type
_entity.pdbx_description
1 polymer ?
#
loop_
_entity_poly.entity_id
_entity_poly.type
_entity_poly.pdbx_seq_one_letter_code
_entity_poly.pdbx_strand_id
1 'polypeptide(L)'
;MTQQPMPSSAELAAYLEARGDITKPWHLHQLRLAKLRETRDQISPEDYLLRLEQAHADLMRLGEFWKGREAEVFTGGDQPSALIDPLPGSAEDR
;
A
#
# COMPACT_ATOMS: atom_id res chain seq x y z
N MET A 1 20.15 11.78 3.51
CA MET A 1 19.10 10.87 3.00
C MET A 1 17.90 11.72 2.66
N THR A 2 17.62 11.96 1.38
CA THR A 2 16.43 12.69 0.94
C THR A 2 15.24 11.75 1.08
N GLN A 3 14.37 11.97 2.07
CA GLN A 3 13.08 11.29 2.13
C GLN A 3 12.30 11.70 0.87
N GLN A 4 12.02 10.76 -0.03
CA GLN A 4 11.10 11.03 -1.13
C GLN A 4 9.77 11.48 -0.52
N PRO A 5 9.16 12.57 -1.02
CA PRO A 5 7.87 13.01 -0.51
C PRO A 5 6.86 11.88 -0.70
N MET A 6 6.21 11.50 0.40
CA MET A 6 5.18 10.46 0.37
C MET A 6 4.00 10.99 -0.46
N PRO A 7 3.48 10.25 -1.45
CA PRO A 7 2.41 10.74 -2.31
C PRO A 7 1.15 11.04 -1.50
N SER A 8 0.38 12.02 -1.98
CA SER A 8 -0.96 12.30 -1.49
C SER A 8 -1.90 11.12 -1.76
N SER A 9 -3.02 11.08 -1.04
CA SER A 9 -4.11 10.12 -1.27
C SER A 9 -4.65 10.22 -2.69
N ALA A 10 -4.67 11.43 -3.27
CA ALA A 10 -5.10 11.66 -4.65
C ALA A 10 -4.09 11.11 -5.68
N GLU A 11 -2.79 11.35 -5.49
CA GLU A 11 -1.75 10.79 -6.36
C GLU A 11 -1.72 9.26 -6.26
N LEU A 12 -1.88 8.72 -5.06
CA LEU A 12 -1.97 7.27 -4.85
C LEU A 12 -3.21 6.68 -5.53
N ALA A 13 -4.37 7.35 -5.46
CA ALA A 13 -5.59 6.90 -6.15
C ALA A 13 -5.40 6.88 -7.65
N ALA A 14 -4.88 7.96 -8.24
CA ALA A 14 -4.61 8.06 -9.67
C ALA A 14 -3.64 6.95 -10.15
N TYR A 15 -2.60 6.66 -9.36
CA TYR A 15 -1.66 5.57 -9.64
C TYR A 15 -2.33 4.20 -9.64
N LEU A 16 -3.19 3.92 -8.66
CA LEU A 16 -3.92 2.65 -8.55
C LEU A 16 -4.99 2.49 -9.64
N GLU A 17 -5.66 3.58 -10.01
CA GLU A 17 -6.62 3.62 -11.12
C GLU A 17 -5.95 3.32 -12.46
N ALA A 18 -4.78 3.93 -12.72
CA ALA A 18 -4.03 3.71 -13.95
C ALA A 18 -3.59 2.25 -14.12
N ARG A 19 -3.40 1.52 -13.01
CA ARG A 19 -3.07 0.08 -13.01
C ARG A 19 -4.30 -0.83 -13.04
N GLY A 20 -5.53 -0.28 -13.04
CA GLY A 20 -6.77 -1.07 -13.00
C GLY A 20 -7.03 -1.75 -11.65
N ASP A 21 -6.35 -1.29 -10.61
CA ASP A 21 -6.16 -2.04 -9.36
C ASP A 21 -6.84 -1.39 -8.15
N ILE A 22 -7.46 -0.21 -8.30
CA ILE A 22 -8.05 0.56 -7.19
C ILE A 22 -9.11 -0.21 -6.39
N THR A 23 -9.83 -1.14 -7.01
CA THR A 23 -10.95 -1.87 -6.39
C THR A 23 -10.50 -2.95 -5.40
N LYS A 24 -9.21 -3.28 -5.36
CA LYS A 24 -8.68 -4.32 -4.47
C LYS A 24 -8.78 -3.84 -3.00
N PRO A 25 -9.28 -4.65 -2.06
CA PRO A 25 -9.54 -4.20 -0.69
C PRO A 25 -8.34 -3.61 0.04
N TRP A 26 -7.12 -4.11 -0.22
CA TRP A 26 -5.90 -3.58 0.39
C TRP A 26 -5.47 -2.23 -0.22
N HIS A 27 -5.75 -1.97 -1.50
CA HIS A 27 -5.52 -0.67 -2.12
C HIS A 27 -6.46 0.40 -1.56
N LEU A 28 -7.73 0.06 -1.34
CA LEU A 28 -8.67 0.91 -0.62
C LEU A 28 -8.20 1.19 0.82
N HIS A 29 -7.60 0.19 1.46
CA HIS A 29 -7.02 0.34 2.79
C HIS A 29 -5.81 1.30 2.80
N GLN A 30 -4.91 1.18 1.82
CA GLN A 30 -3.80 2.12 1.63
C GLN A 30 -4.28 3.56 1.43
N LEU A 31 -5.32 3.77 0.62
CA LEU A 31 -5.93 5.09 0.39
C LEU A 31 -6.50 5.68 1.68
N ARG A 32 -7.16 4.87 2.51
CA ARG A 32 -7.66 5.30 3.82
C ARG A 32 -6.53 5.78 4.73
N LEU A 33 -5.43 5.03 4.80
CA LEU A 33 -4.26 5.42 5.61
C LEU A 33 -3.58 6.69 5.07
N ALA A 34 -3.46 6.82 3.76
CA ALA A 34 -2.93 8.03 3.12
C ALA A 34 -3.77 9.26 3.48
N LYS A 35 -5.09 9.15 3.36
CA LYS A 35 -6.01 10.23 3.71
C LYS A 35 -5.98 10.55 5.21
N LEU A 36 -5.90 9.54 6.08
CA LEU A 36 -5.79 9.74 7.53
C LEU A 36 -4.53 10.55 7.88
N ARG A 37 -3.39 10.23 7.24
CA ARG A 37 -2.12 10.95 7.40
C ARG A 37 -2.24 12.42 6.97
N GLU A 38 -2.88 12.70 5.83
CA GLU A 38 -3.11 14.07 5.36
C GLU A 38 -3.97 14.90 6.32
N THR A 39 -4.98 14.25 6.93
CA THR A 39 -5.88 14.91 7.86
C THR A 39 -5.34 14.97 9.30
N ARG A 40 -4.15 14.44 9.57
CA ARG A 40 -3.60 14.31 10.93
C ARG A 40 -3.59 15.64 11.68
N ASP A 41 -3.20 16.71 11.01
CA ASP A 41 -3.07 18.03 11.63
C ASP A 41 -4.43 18.78 11.72
N GLN A 42 -5.51 18.18 11.22
CA GLN A 42 -6.87 18.72 11.21
C GLN A 42 -7.80 18.05 12.24
N ILE A 43 -7.36 16.96 12.88
CA ILE A 43 -8.13 16.21 13.86
C ILE A 43 -7.37 16.12 15.19
N SER A 44 -8.07 15.76 16.28
CA SER A 44 -7.41 15.57 17.56
C SER A 44 -6.51 14.32 17.53
N PRO A 45 -5.45 14.28 18.36
CA PRO A 45 -4.62 13.09 18.51
C PRO A 45 -5.43 11.84 18.90
N GLU A 46 -6.45 11.99 19.75
CA GLU A 46 -7.31 10.89 20.19
C GLU A 46 -8.14 10.33 19.02
N ASP A 47 -8.72 11.22 18.20
CA ASP A 47 -9.49 10.83 17.01
C ASP A 47 -8.59 10.17 15.96
N TYR A 48 -7.35 10.66 15.81
CA TYR A 48 -6.37 10.05 14.92
C TYR A 48 -6.05 8.61 15.36
N LEU A 49 -5.77 8.40 16.64
CA LEU A 49 -5.48 7.07 17.20
C LEU A 49 -6.68 6.12 17.05
N LEU A 50 -7.89 6.59 17.34
CA LEU A 50 -9.11 5.79 17.16
C LEU A 50 -9.30 5.37 15.70
N ARG A 51 -9.12 6.30 14.75
CA ARG A 51 -9.25 6.01 13.31
C ARG A 51 -8.16 5.06 12.82
N LEU A 52 -6.96 5.15 13.40
CA LEU A 52 -5.85 4.24 13.11
C LEU A 52 -6.14 2.83 13.63
N GLU A 53 -6.68 2.69 14.84
CA GLU A 53 -7.09 1.41 15.42
C GLU A 53 -8.19 0.75 14.58
N GLN A 54 -9.19 1.52 14.15
CA GLN A 54 -10.24 1.03 13.24
C GLN A 54 -9.67 0.55 11.90
N ALA A 55 -8.73 1.31 11.33
CA ALA A 55 -8.05 0.90 10.11
C ALA A 55 -7.29 -0.42 10.33
N HIS A 56 -6.54 -0.54 11.43
CA HIS A 56 -5.85 -1.79 11.78
C HIS A 56 -6.81 -2.98 11.91
N ALA A 57 -7.95 -2.81 12.59
CA ALA A 57 -8.96 -3.86 12.71
C ALA A 57 -9.52 -4.31 11.35
N ASP A 58 -9.74 -3.37 10.43
CA ASP A 58 -10.20 -3.68 9.07
C ASP A 58 -9.13 -4.39 8.24
N LEU A 59 -7.86 -4.02 8.39
CA LEU A 59 -6.75 -4.76 7.80
C LEU A 59 -6.72 -6.21 8.32
N MET A 60 -6.94 -6.41 9.62
CA MET A 60 -6.95 -7.77 10.17
C MET A 60 -8.10 -8.62 9.63
N ARG A 61 -9.26 -8.01 9.35
CA ARG A 61 -10.39 -8.70 8.70
C ARG A 61 -10.08 -9.13 7.27
N LEU A 62 -9.18 -8.45 6.56
CA LEU A 62 -8.75 -8.86 5.21
C LEU A 62 -8.00 -10.19 5.22
N GLY A 63 -7.40 -10.60 6.34
CA GLY A 63 -6.74 -11.90 6.46
C GLY A 63 -7.69 -13.08 6.20
N GLU A 64 -8.95 -13.00 6.67
CA GLU A 64 -9.97 -14.02 6.37
C GLU A 64 -10.42 -13.98 4.91
N PHE A 65 -10.43 -12.80 4.29
CA PHE A 65 -10.80 -12.64 2.89
C PHE A 65 -9.83 -13.33 1.93
N TRP A 66 -8.55 -13.44 2.30
CA TRP A 66 -7.54 -14.11 1.48
C TRP A 66 -7.58 -15.64 1.56
N LYS A 67 -8.17 -16.21 2.62
CA LYS A 67 -8.24 -17.67 2.80
C LYS A 67 -9.02 -18.31 1.63
N GLY A 68 -8.36 -19.19 0.89
CA GLY A 68 -8.92 -19.86 -0.28
C GLY A 68 -8.95 -19.02 -1.57
N ARG A 69 -8.42 -17.79 -1.55
CA ARG A 69 -8.28 -16.89 -2.71
C ARG A 69 -6.84 -16.43 -2.91
N GLU A 70 -5.88 -17.09 -2.27
CA GLU A 70 -4.48 -16.72 -2.29
C GLU A 70 -3.92 -16.74 -3.71
N ALA A 71 -4.32 -17.72 -4.52
CA ALA A 71 -3.92 -17.77 -5.92
C ALA A 71 -4.43 -16.53 -6.68
N GLU A 72 -5.71 -16.19 -6.56
CA GLU A 72 -6.30 -15.02 -7.23
C GLU A 72 -5.64 -13.69 -6.81
N VAL A 73 -5.27 -13.57 -5.54
CA VAL A 73 -4.74 -12.33 -4.95
C VAL A 73 -3.23 -12.19 -5.15
N PHE A 74 -2.47 -13.28 -5.07
CA PHE A 74 -1.00 -13.25 -5.06
C PHE A 74 -0.35 -13.79 -6.35
N THR A 75 -1.09 -14.40 -7.28
CA THR A 75 -0.52 -14.87 -8.57
C THR A 75 -0.64 -13.88 -9.73
N GLY A 76 -1.19 -12.68 -9.48
CA GLY A 76 -1.08 -11.54 -10.39
C GLY A 76 0.29 -10.89 -10.24
N GLY A 77 1.13 -10.97 -11.28
CA GLY A 77 2.53 -10.57 -11.22
C GLY A 77 2.74 -9.09 -10.89
N ASP A 78 3.03 -8.80 -9.62
CA ASP A 78 4.07 -7.81 -9.32
C ASP A 78 5.39 -8.46 -9.76
N GLN A 79 5.72 -8.35 -11.05
CA GLN A 79 7.12 -8.37 -11.45
C GLN A 79 7.73 -7.17 -10.73
N PRO A 80 8.65 -7.35 -9.77
CA PRO A 80 9.38 -6.20 -9.25
C PRO A 80 9.95 -5.47 -10.47
N SER A 81 9.62 -4.18 -10.60
CA SER A 81 10.22 -3.32 -11.62
C SER A 81 11.72 -3.63 -11.62
N ALA A 82 12.29 -3.93 -12.79
CA ALA A 82 13.66 -4.41 -13.00
C ALA A 82 14.76 -3.37 -12.60
N LEU A 83 14.47 -2.53 -11.62
CA LEU A 83 15.37 -1.61 -10.93
C LEU A 83 15.86 -2.22 -9.60
N ILE A 84 15.97 -3.55 -9.53
CA ILE A 84 16.77 -4.19 -8.49
C ILE A 84 18.18 -4.26 -9.08
N ASP A 85 19.14 -3.62 -8.42
CA ASP A 85 20.57 -3.78 -8.72
C ASP A 85 20.90 -5.27 -8.99
N PRO A 86 21.84 -5.56 -9.91
CA PRO A 86 22.21 -6.94 -10.20
C PRO A 86 22.56 -7.68 -8.89
N LEU A 87 22.09 -8.92 -8.77
CA LEU A 87 22.40 -9.74 -7.61
C LEU A 87 23.92 -9.84 -7.45
N PRO A 88 24.46 -9.74 -6.22
CA PRO A 88 25.89 -9.89 -6.00
C PRO A 88 26.37 -11.26 -6.51
N GLY A 89 27.34 -11.24 -7.43
CA GLY A 89 27.84 -12.40 -8.17
C GLY A 89 27.29 -12.54 -9.60
N SER A 90 26.67 -11.49 -10.16
CA SER A 90 26.21 -11.47 -11.55
C SER A 90 27.39 -11.40 -12.54
N ALA A 91 27.13 -11.62 -13.83
CA ALA A 91 28.18 -11.60 -14.85
C ALA A 91 28.87 -10.22 -14.95
N GLU A 92 28.16 -9.14 -14.60
CA GLU A 92 28.70 -7.79 -14.49
C GLU A 92 29.66 -7.58 -13.30
N ASP A 93 29.70 -8.50 -12.31
CA ASP A 93 30.61 -8.46 -11.15
C ASP A 93 31.97 -9.18 -11.40
N ARG A 94 32.22 -9.72 -12.60
CA ARG A 94 33.51 -10.33 -12.98
C ARG A 94 34.38 -9.39 -13.79
#